data_AF-A0A454WA51-F1
#
_entry.id   AF-A0A454WA51-F1
#
_cell.length_a   1.000
_cell.length_b   1.000
_cell.length_c   1.000
_cell.angle_alpha   90.00
_cell.angle_beta   90.00
_cell.angle_gamma   90.00
#
_symmetry.space_group_name_H-M   'P 1'
#
loop_
_entity.id
_entity.type
_entity.pdbx_description
1 polymer ?
#
loop_
_entity_poly.entity_id
_entity_poly.type
_entity_poly.pdbx_seq_one_letter_code
_entity_poly.pdbx_strand_id
1 'polypeptide(L)'
;MTSRKTRHGHVNAYKSGCRCDACREANRVYQAASNKRRAADPALADRAGHGRASTYINYACRCDACKAANSQRLREQRDRRAVAKGETA
;
A
#
# COMPACT_ATOMS: atom_id res chain seq x y z
N MET A 1 19.45 -27.35 15.83
CA MET A 1 18.77 -26.30 15.06
C MET A 1 19.14 -24.94 15.65
N THR A 2 20.13 -24.27 15.09
CA THR A 2 20.62 -22.98 15.58
C THR A 2 19.54 -21.91 15.31
N SER A 3 18.84 -21.51 16.37
CA SER A 3 17.87 -20.42 16.34
C SER A 3 18.58 -19.18 15.79
N ARG A 4 18.26 -18.80 14.54
CA ARG A 4 18.73 -17.55 13.95
C ARG A 4 18.11 -16.45 14.81
N LYS A 5 18.86 -15.91 15.78
CA LYS A 5 18.47 -14.75 16.58
C LYS A 5 18.06 -13.65 15.60
N THR A 6 16.77 -13.54 15.35
CA THR A 6 16.24 -12.57 14.40
C THR A 6 16.53 -11.21 15.00
N ARG A 7 17.49 -10.47 14.43
CA ARG A 7 17.85 -9.13 14.90
C ARG A 7 16.60 -8.24 14.79
N HIS A 8 15.97 -7.94 15.93
CA HIS A 8 14.82 -7.04 16.01
C HIS A 8 15.22 -5.63 15.55
N GLY A 9 14.22 -4.81 15.18
CA GLY A 9 14.50 -3.48 14.63
C GLY A 9 14.94 -3.46 13.17
N HIS A 10 14.77 -4.57 12.45
CA HIS A 10 15.04 -4.66 11.02
C HIS A 10 13.83 -5.20 10.26
N VAL A 11 13.69 -4.79 8.99
CA VAL A 11 12.57 -5.20 8.11
C VAL A 11 12.47 -6.72 7.99
N ASN A 12 13.61 -7.42 7.92
CA ASN A 12 13.62 -8.88 7.84
C ASN A 12 13.01 -9.54 9.08
N ALA A 13 13.19 -8.97 10.27
CA ALA A 13 12.56 -9.49 11.48
C ALA A 13 11.05 -9.29 11.47
N TYR A 14 10.57 -8.16 10.95
CA TYR A 14 9.15 -7.95 10.71
C TYR A 14 8.60 -8.98 9.69
N LYS A 15 9.30 -9.21 8.57
CA LYS A 15 8.91 -10.19 7.57
C LYS A 15 8.89 -11.63 8.11
N SER A 16 9.79 -11.96 9.03
CA SER A 16 9.82 -13.25 9.75
C SER A 16 8.75 -13.39 10.84
N GLY A 17 7.88 -12.40 11.04
CA GLY A 17 6.73 -12.50 11.94
C GLY A 17 6.85 -11.71 13.24
N CYS A 18 7.99 -11.07 13.53
CA CYS A 18 8.09 -10.21 14.70
C CYS A 18 7.19 -8.97 14.56
N ARG A 19 6.53 -8.58 15.65
CA ARG A 19 5.60 -7.44 15.71
C ARG A 19 5.96 -6.43 16.81
N CYS A 20 7.16 -6.48 17.39
CA CYS A 20 7.59 -5.46 18.34
C CYS A 20 7.71 -4.09 17.66
N ASP A 21 7.68 -3.01 18.44
CA ASP A 21 7.61 -1.65 17.91
C ASP A 21 8.81 -1.27 17.05
N ALA A 22 10.02 -1.69 17.44
CA ALA A 22 11.22 -1.50 16.63
C ALA A 22 11.09 -2.14 15.23
N CYS A 23 10.48 -3.33 15.14
CA CYS A 23 10.24 -4.00 13.86
C CYS A 23 9.11 -3.33 13.05
N ARG A 24 8.04 -2.87 13.70
CA ARG A 24 6.95 -2.12 13.06
C ARG A 24 7.47 -0.82 12.47
N GLU A 25 8.30 -0.10 13.21
CA GLU A 25 8.92 1.15 12.79
C GLU A 25 9.89 0.94 11.63
N ALA A 26 10.78 -0.06 11.72
CA ALA A 26 11.68 -0.41 10.63
C ALA A 26 10.90 -0.73 9.34
N ASN A 27 9.80 -1.47 9.44
CA ASN A 27 8.93 -1.73 8.30
C ASN A 27 8.22 -0.46 7.79
N ARG A 28 7.73 0.41 8.67
CA ARG A 28 7.11 1.69 8.30
C ARG A 28 8.06 2.56 7.49
N VAL A 29 9.29 2.74 7.97
CA VAL A 29 10.35 3.52 7.31
C VAL A 29 10.69 2.91 5.95
N TYR A 30 10.88 1.59 5.89
CA TYR A 30 11.16 0.89 4.64
C TYR A 30 10.06 1.06 3.59
N GLN A 31 8.80 0.90 3.99
CA GLN A 31 7.65 1.07 3.10
C GLN A 31 7.51 2.51 2.63
N ALA A 32 7.70 3.49 3.51
CA ALA A 32 7.69 4.91 3.14
C ALA A 32 8.77 5.22 2.09
N ALA A 33 10.01 4.72 2.28
CA ALA A 33 11.09 4.89 1.31
C ALA A 33 10.80 4.17 -0.02
N SER A 34 10.19 2.99 0.02
CA SER A 34 9.77 2.28 -1.19
C SER A 34 8.66 3.01 -1.96
N ASN A 35 7.67 3.56 -1.24
CA ASN A 35 6.57 4.32 -1.84
C ASN A 35 7.07 5.64 -2.46
N LYS A 36 7.97 6.35 -1.77
CA LYS A 36 8.61 7.57 -2.31
C LYS A 36 9.36 7.28 -3.61
N ARG A 37 10.15 6.20 -3.66
CA ARG A 37 10.85 5.78 -4.89
C ARG A 37 9.90 5.47 -6.04
N ARG A 38 8.81 4.74 -5.76
CA ARG A 38 7.78 4.40 -6.76
C ARG A 38 7.02 5.62 -7.27
N ALA A 39 6.77 6.61 -6.40
CA ALA A 39 6.10 7.85 -6.78
C ALA A 39 7.02 8.81 -7.55
N ALA A 40 8.34 8.75 -7.33
CA ALA A 40 9.31 9.60 -8.01
C ALA A 40 9.64 9.14 -9.44
N ASP A 41 9.31 7.90 -9.80
CA ASP A 41 9.59 7.33 -11.12
C ASP A 41 8.27 7.02 -11.86
N PRO A 42 7.83 7.93 -12.77
CA PRO A 42 6.65 7.72 -13.59
C PRO A 42 6.71 6.47 -14.49
N ALA A 43 7.92 6.03 -14.90
CA ALA A 43 8.07 4.87 -15.77
C ALA A 43 7.66 3.57 -15.08
N LEU A 44 7.70 3.53 -13.74
CA LEU A 44 7.15 2.41 -12.98
C LEU A 44 5.62 2.37 -13.05
N ALA A 45 4.94 3.51 -13.13
CA ALA A 45 3.51 3.55 -13.36
C ALA A 45 3.16 3.04 -14.76
N ASP A 46 3.96 3.41 -15.78
CA ASP A 46 3.79 2.91 -17.14
C ASP A 46 3.94 1.39 -17.21
N ARG A 47 4.98 0.83 -16.56
CA ARG A 47 5.17 -0.62 -16.47
C ARG A 47 4.06 -1.33 -15.69
N ALA A 48 3.51 -0.70 -14.64
CA ALA A 48 2.42 -1.26 -13.85
C ALA A 48 1.07 -1.27 -14.59
N GLY A 49 0.95 -0.47 -15.65
CA GLY A 49 -0.26 -0.30 -16.44
C GLY A 49 -1.21 0.74 -15.85
N HIS A 50 -1.68 1.66 -16.69
CA HIS A 50 -2.64 2.72 -16.33
C HIS A 50 -4.07 2.20 -16.19
N GLY A 51 -4.96 3.05 -15.67
CA GLY A 51 -6.40 2.74 -15.57
C GLY A 51 -6.77 1.85 -14.39
N ARG A 52 -5.87 1.68 -13.41
CA ARG A 52 -6.13 0.90 -12.19
C ARG A 52 -5.98 1.77 -10.96
N ALA A 53 -6.84 1.56 -9.97
CA ALA A 53 -6.73 2.25 -8.69
C ALA A 53 -5.40 1.93 -7.96
N SER A 54 -4.84 0.73 -8.17
CA SER A 54 -3.53 0.35 -7.65
C SER A 54 -2.40 1.22 -8.21
N THR A 55 -2.48 1.58 -9.49
CA THR A 55 -1.48 2.45 -10.15
C THR A 55 -1.55 3.88 -9.63
N TYR A 56 -2.77 4.40 -9.41
CA TYR A 56 -3.00 5.69 -8.77
C TYR A 56 -2.40 5.74 -7.35
N ILE A 57 -2.67 4.72 -6.52
CA ILE A 57 -2.30 4.70 -5.10
C ILE A 57 -0.80 4.42 -4.90
N ASN A 58 -0.25 3.43 -5.60
CA ASN A 58 1.10 2.92 -5.32
C ASN A 58 2.20 3.64 -6.11
N TYR A 59 1.86 4.17 -7.29
CA TYR A 59 2.82 4.82 -8.19
C TYR A 59 2.49 6.29 -8.45
N ALA A 60 1.53 6.85 -7.69
CA ALA A 60 1.14 8.25 -7.74
C ALA A 60 0.69 8.78 -9.11
N CYS A 61 0.34 7.90 -10.06
CA CYS A 61 -0.11 8.31 -11.39
C CYS A 61 -1.44 9.10 -11.34
N ARG A 62 -1.52 10.21 -12.08
CA ARG A 62 -2.67 11.13 -12.07
C ARG A 62 -3.39 11.29 -13.41
N CYS A 63 -3.13 10.42 -14.39
CA CYS A 63 -3.86 10.42 -15.66
C CYS A 63 -5.37 10.17 -15.44
N ASP A 64 -6.19 10.54 -16.43
CA ASP A 64 -7.66 10.48 -16.30
C ASP A 64 -8.17 9.06 -16.06
N ALA A 65 -7.60 8.05 -16.73
CA ALA A 65 -7.95 6.65 -16.51
C ALA A 65 -7.67 6.19 -15.06
N CYS A 66 -6.51 6.56 -14.50
CA CYS A 66 -6.15 6.24 -13.12
C CYS A 66 -7.03 7.00 -12.10
N LYS A 67 -7.37 8.27 -12.39
CA LYS A 67 -8.31 9.06 -11.57
C LYS A 67 -9.69 8.43 -11.55
N ALA A 68 -10.24 8.07 -12.72
CA ALA A 68 -11.55 7.44 -12.84
C ALA A 68 -11.61 6.11 -12.08
N ALA A 69 -10.61 5.25 -12.25
CA ALA A 69 -10.54 3.97 -11.56
C ALA A 69 -10.48 4.12 -10.02
N ASN A 70 -9.71 5.08 -9.50
CA ASN A 70 -9.69 5.32 -8.06
C ASN A 70 -11.01 5.90 -7.54
N SER A 71 -11.66 6.79 -8.29
CA SER A 71 -12.98 7.32 -7.94
C SER A 71 -14.05 6.22 -7.88
N GLN A 72 -14.07 5.32 -8.85
CA GLN A 72 -14.97 4.16 -8.87
C GLN A 72 -14.75 3.28 -7.62
N ARG A 73 -13.50 2.91 -7.33
CA ARG A 73 -13.15 2.13 -6.13
C ARG A 73 -13.62 2.80 -4.84
N LEU A 74 -13.48 4.12 -4.74
CA LEU A 74 -13.93 4.87 -3.55
C LEU A 74 -15.45 4.87 -3.41
N ARG A 75 -16.19 4.96 -4.52
CA ARG A 75 -17.65 4.83 -4.53
C ARG A 75 -18.08 3.46 -4.01
N GLU A 76 -17.54 2.39 -4.60
CA GLU A 76 -17.81 1.01 -4.15
C GLU A 76 -17.44 0.79 -2.67
N GLN A 77 -16.40 1.46 -2.17
CA GLN A 77 -16.02 1.37 -0.76
C GLN A 77 -17.01 2.10 0.15
N ARG A 78 -17.56 3.25 -0.29
CA ARG A 78 -18.63 3.96 0.42
C ARG A 78 -19.91 3.15 0.44
N ASP A 79 -20.30 2.59 -0.70
CA ASP A 79 -21.50 1.77 -0.82
C ASP A 79 -21.41 0.54 0.09
N ARG A 80 -20.28 -0.18 0.08
CA ARG A 80 -20.02 -1.28 1.01
C ARG A 80 -20.08 -0.87 2.48
N ARG A 81 -19.61 0.34 2.81
CA ARG A 81 -19.67 0.87 4.18
C ARG A 81 -21.08 1.27 4.59
N ALA A 82 -21.87 1.84 3.68
CA ALA A 82 -23.26 2.19 3.93
C ALA A 82 -24.10 0.92 4.22
N VAL A 83 -23.94 -0.12 3.38
CA VAL A 83 -24.54 -1.43 3.61
C VAL A 83 -24.10 -2.02 4.95
N ALA A 84 -22.79 -2.00 5.25
CA ALA A 84 -22.28 -2.52 6.52
C ALA A 84 -22.77 -1.76 7.76
N LYS A 85 -23.17 -0.49 7.61
CA LYS A 85 -23.73 0.33 8.68
C LYS A 85 -25.26 0.25 8.76
N GLY A 86 -25.93 -0.46 7.85
CA GLY A 86 -27.38 -0.47 7.75
C GLY A 86 -27.97 0.87 7.30
N GLU A 87 -27.14 1.77 6.76
CA GLU A 87 -27.53 3.07 6.21
C GLU A 87 -27.92 2.91 4.73
N THR A 88 -28.86 2.02 4.46
CA THR A 88 -29.53 1.91 3.17
C THR A 88 -31.02 2.03 3.43
N ALA A 89 -31.57 3.19 3.06
CA ALA A 89 -33.01 3.43 2.96
C ALA A 89 -33.53 2.92 1.61
#